data_AF-A0A932EBM3-F1
#
_entry.id   AF-A0A932EBM3-F1
#
_cell.length_a   1.000
_cell.length_b   1.000
_cell.length_c   1.000
_cell.angle_alpha   90.00
_cell.angle_beta   90.00
_cell.angle_gamma   90.00
#
_symmetry.space_group_name_H-M   'P 1'
#
loop_
_entity.id
_entity.type
_entity.pdbx_description
1 polymer ?
#
loop_
_entity_poly.entity_id
_entity_poly.type
_entity_poly.pdbx_seq_one_letter_code
_entity_poly.pdbx_strand_id
1 'polypeptide(L)'
;MVFSGLASSSAVLSDTERELGVVLVDIGAGTTSIVVYVEGSIAHSSVLPIGSKNVTNDIAAGLRVSLDSAEKIKIMLGERKKKSRGGAESQQTDELDLKAYGVEEGDRKVSEKTLAEGIIKPRLNEIFTMVGMNLADANVAGKTPSGIVLTGGGALCVGATESGFCFKRGLAGLCSA
;
A
#
# COMPACT_ATOMS: atom_id res chain seq x y z
N MET A 1 -4.64 -4.40 -25.00
CA MET A 1 -4.68 -3.70 -23.70
C MET A 1 -5.50 -4.53 -22.73
N VAL A 2 -5.05 -4.67 -21.48
CA VAL A 2 -5.73 -5.45 -20.43
C VAL A 2 -5.87 -4.58 -19.18
N PHE A 3 -6.93 -4.79 -18.41
CA PHE A 3 -7.12 -4.15 -17.11
C PHE A 3 -6.03 -4.61 -16.12
N SER A 4 -5.28 -3.65 -15.54
CA SER A 4 -4.15 -3.94 -14.65
C SER A 4 -4.54 -4.87 -13.50
N GLY A 5 -5.65 -4.58 -12.81
CA GLY A 5 -6.12 -5.39 -11.69
C GLY A 5 -6.37 -6.85 -12.08
N LEU A 6 -6.90 -7.11 -13.28
CA LEU A 6 -7.15 -8.46 -13.78
C LEU A 6 -5.85 -9.19 -14.16
N ALA A 7 -4.91 -8.49 -14.82
CA ALA A 7 -3.61 -9.08 -15.14
C ALA A 7 -2.84 -9.44 -13.85
N SER A 8 -2.86 -8.52 -12.87
CA SER A 8 -2.26 -8.72 -11.56
C SER A 8 -2.93 -9.88 -10.80
N SER A 9 -4.27 -9.97 -10.80
CA SER A 9 -5.00 -11.05 -10.11
C SER A 9 -4.71 -12.42 -10.73
N SER A 10 -4.61 -12.48 -12.06
CA SER A 10 -4.24 -13.71 -12.78
C SER A 10 -2.84 -14.21 -12.40
N ALA A 11 -1.90 -13.29 -12.14
CA ALA A 11 -0.51 -13.63 -11.85
C ALA A 11 -0.24 -14.02 -10.40
N VAL A 12 -0.97 -13.44 -9.43
CA VAL A 12 -0.63 -13.59 -7.99
C VAL A 12 -1.61 -14.44 -7.19
N LEU A 13 -2.87 -14.54 -7.62
CA LEU A 13 -3.88 -15.30 -6.88
C LEU A 13 -3.85 -16.77 -7.26
N SER A 14 -3.91 -17.64 -6.26
CA SER A 14 -4.19 -19.06 -6.43
C SER A 14 -5.68 -19.31 -6.71
N ASP A 15 -5.98 -20.45 -7.33
CA ASP A 15 -7.38 -20.83 -7.59
C ASP A 15 -8.16 -21.03 -6.28
N THR A 16 -7.50 -21.51 -5.22
CA THR A 16 -8.11 -21.65 -3.89
C THR A 16 -8.53 -20.30 -3.31
N GLU A 17 -7.70 -19.26 -3.41
CA GLU A 17 -8.06 -17.92 -2.93
C GLU A 17 -9.25 -17.33 -3.71
N ARG A 18 -9.30 -17.56 -5.02
CA ARG A 18 -10.41 -17.11 -5.88
C ARG A 18 -11.71 -17.83 -5.55
N GLU A 19 -11.65 -19.14 -5.30
CA GLU A 19 -12.81 -19.96 -4.96
C GLU A 19 -13.39 -19.58 -3.59
N LEU A 20 -12.53 -19.49 -2.57
CA LEU A 20 -12.93 -19.10 -1.23
C LEU A 20 -13.43 -17.65 -1.17
N GLY A 21 -12.85 -16.78 -1.98
CA GLY A 21 -13.18 -15.37 -2.09
C GLY A 21 -12.08 -14.47 -1.54
N VAL A 22 -11.58 -13.55 -2.38
CA VAL A 22 -10.40 -12.73 -2.11
C VAL A 22 -10.52 -11.35 -2.75
N VAL A 23 -9.99 -10.33 -2.08
CA VAL A 23 -9.81 -8.99 -2.65
C VAL A 23 -8.36 -8.83 -3.09
N LEU A 24 -8.13 -8.57 -4.37
CA LEU A 24 -6.87 -8.04 -4.86
C LEU A 24 -6.89 -6.51 -4.83
N VAL A 25 -5.87 -5.90 -4.25
CA VAL A 25 -5.63 -4.45 -4.30
C VAL A 25 -4.27 -4.21 -4.96
N ASP A 26 -4.28 -3.66 -6.17
CA ASP A 26 -3.08 -3.28 -6.94
C ASP A 26 -2.84 -1.78 -6.80
N ILE A 27 -1.85 -1.40 -5.99
CA ILE A 27 -1.51 0.00 -5.72
C ILE A 27 -0.44 0.44 -6.73
N GLY A 28 -0.88 1.08 -7.80
CA GLY A 28 -0.01 1.68 -8.81
C GLY A 28 0.54 3.05 -8.41
N ALA A 29 1.11 3.77 -9.38
CA ALA A 29 1.59 5.13 -9.15
C ALA A 29 0.43 6.11 -8.98
N GLY A 30 -0.47 6.21 -9.96
CA GLY A 30 -1.58 7.17 -9.94
C GLY A 30 -2.93 6.57 -9.53
N THR A 31 -3.06 5.25 -9.54
CA THR A 31 -4.34 4.57 -9.37
C THR A 31 -4.20 3.33 -8.51
N THR A 32 -5.29 2.95 -7.86
CA THR A 32 -5.41 1.70 -7.11
C THR A 32 -6.51 0.87 -7.75
N SER A 33 -6.16 -0.29 -8.29
CA SER A 33 -7.14 -1.20 -8.90
C SER A 33 -7.61 -2.22 -7.87
N ILE A 34 -8.90 -2.53 -7.88
CA ILE A 34 -9.53 -3.49 -6.98
C ILE A 34 -10.15 -4.58 -7.84
N VAL A 35 -9.93 -5.84 -7.49
CA VAL A 35 -10.63 -7.00 -8.06
C VAL A 35 -11.07 -7.91 -6.94
N VAL A 36 -12.35 -8.28 -6.94
CA VAL A 36 -12.91 -9.19 -5.95
C VAL A 36 -13.34 -10.47 -6.64
N TYR A 37 -12.85 -11.59 -6.14
CA TYR A 37 -13.32 -12.92 -6.53
C TYR A 37 -14.24 -13.48 -5.44
N VAL A 38 -15.29 -14.17 -5.87
CA VAL A 38 -16.20 -14.98 -5.03
C VAL A 38 -16.59 -16.20 -5.87
N GLU A 39 -16.45 -17.41 -5.32
CA GLU A 39 -16.80 -18.67 -6.01
C GLU A 39 -16.11 -18.77 -7.39
N GLY A 40 -14.82 -18.41 -7.43
CA GLY A 40 -13.98 -18.52 -8.63
C GLY A 40 -14.23 -17.46 -9.70
N SER A 41 -15.26 -16.62 -9.54
CA SER A 41 -15.67 -15.61 -10.51
C SER A 41 -15.44 -14.18 -10.00
N ILE A 42 -15.28 -13.23 -10.92
CA ILE A 42 -15.12 -11.81 -10.56
C ILE A 42 -16.48 -11.27 -10.12
N ALA A 43 -16.59 -10.94 -8.83
CA ALA A 43 -17.79 -10.35 -8.24
C ALA A 43 -17.79 -8.81 -8.34
N HIS A 44 -16.62 -8.18 -8.35
CA HIS A 44 -16.48 -6.73 -8.46
C HIS A 44 -15.11 -6.34 -9.02
N SER A 45 -15.08 -5.24 -9.75
CA SER A 45 -13.84 -4.62 -10.23
C SER A 45 -13.97 -3.11 -10.30
N SER A 46 -12.98 -2.38 -9.80
CA SER A 46 -12.99 -0.92 -9.82
C SER A 46 -11.57 -0.34 -9.87
N VAL A 47 -11.49 0.96 -10.16
CA VAL A 47 -10.24 1.72 -10.13
C VAL A 47 -10.47 3.01 -9.36
N LEU A 48 -9.66 3.22 -8.32
CA LEU A 48 -9.65 4.45 -7.55
C LEU A 48 -8.57 5.39 -8.12
N PRO A 49 -8.85 6.70 -8.30
CA PRO A 49 -7.89 7.68 -8.82
C PRO A 49 -6.91 8.16 -7.73
N ILE A 50 -6.39 7.23 -6.94
CA ILE A 50 -5.41 7.46 -5.87
C ILE A 50 -4.38 6.33 -5.91
N GLY A 51 -3.10 6.64 -5.72
CA GLY A 51 -2.04 5.64 -5.74
C GLY A 51 -0.83 6.04 -4.92
N SER A 52 0.27 5.32 -5.10
CA SER A 52 1.51 5.54 -4.35
C SER A 52 2.19 6.89 -4.64
N LYS A 53 1.82 7.60 -5.73
CA LYS A 53 2.28 8.97 -6.00
C LYS A 53 1.69 9.96 -5.00
N ASN A 54 0.51 9.70 -4.43
CA ASN A 54 -0.03 10.52 -3.35
C ASN A 54 0.84 10.46 -2.09
N VAL A 55 1.42 9.30 -1.79
CA VAL A 55 2.42 9.15 -0.71
C VAL A 55 3.66 10.00 -1.01
N THR A 56 4.14 9.97 -2.25
CA THR A 56 5.27 10.79 -2.70
C THR A 56 4.99 12.28 -2.55
N ASN A 57 3.79 12.73 -2.92
CA ASN A 57 3.38 14.13 -2.78
C ASN A 57 3.36 14.57 -1.31
N ASP A 58 2.88 13.71 -0.40
CA ASP A 58 2.85 14.02 1.03
C ASP A 58 4.25 14.10 1.64
N ILE A 59 5.17 13.21 1.21
CA ILE A 59 6.59 13.28 1.61
C ILE A 59 7.21 14.59 1.09
N ALA A 60 6.97 14.94 -0.17
CA ALA A 60 7.47 16.18 -0.77
C ALA A 60 6.98 17.41 0.00
N ALA A 61 5.70 17.45 0.35
CA ALA A 61 5.10 18.53 1.12
C ALA A 61 5.64 18.57 2.56
N GLY A 62 5.72 17.42 3.23
CA GLY A 62 6.17 17.32 4.62
C GLY A 62 7.64 17.65 4.83
N LEU A 63 8.49 17.30 3.86
CA LEU A 63 9.94 17.57 3.90
C LEU A 63 10.38 18.80 3.10
N ARG A 64 9.45 19.43 2.34
CA ARG A 64 9.73 20.57 1.45
C ARG A 64 10.82 20.27 0.43
N VAL A 65 10.74 19.10 -0.19
CA VAL A 65 11.65 18.63 -1.24
C VAL A 65 10.91 18.44 -2.56
N SER A 66 11.64 18.32 -3.65
CA SER A 66 11.10 17.99 -4.97
C SER A 66 10.44 16.60 -4.98
N LEU A 67 9.53 16.38 -5.94
CA LEU A 67 8.87 15.08 -6.12
C LEU A 67 9.86 13.94 -6.42
N ASP A 68 10.96 14.25 -7.12
CA ASP A 68 12.02 13.28 -7.42
C ASP A 68 12.75 12.85 -6.14
N SER A 69 13.13 13.82 -5.30
CA SER A 69 13.73 13.54 -3.99
C SER A 69 12.78 12.77 -3.07
N ALA A 70 11.50 13.13 -3.05
CA ALA A 70 10.50 12.43 -2.25
C ALA A 70 10.29 10.97 -2.70
N GLU A 71 10.31 10.71 -4.01
CA GLU A 71 10.19 9.34 -4.54
C GLU A 71 11.40 8.49 -4.12
N LYS A 72 12.61 9.06 -4.22
CA LYS A 72 13.83 8.41 -3.73
C LYS A 72 13.70 8.05 -2.26
N ILE A 73 13.28 8.99 -1.40
CA ILE A 73 13.07 8.75 0.03
C ILE A 73 12.08 7.60 0.27
N LYS A 74 10.94 7.61 -0.44
CA LYS A 74 9.92 6.55 -0.33
C LYS A 74 10.47 5.16 -0.69
N ILE A 75 11.21 5.04 -1.79
CA ILE A 75 11.82 3.78 -2.24
C ILE A 75 12.87 3.31 -1.21
N MET A 76 13.74 4.22 -0.76
CA MET A 76 14.79 3.92 0.23
C MET A 76 14.21 3.34 1.52
N LEU A 77 13.12 3.93 2.03
CA LEU A 77 12.42 3.44 3.22
C LEU A 77 11.88 2.01 3.03
N GLY A 78 11.31 1.72 1.86
CA GLY A 78 10.84 0.38 1.52
C GLY A 78 11.97 -0.66 1.51
N GLU A 79 13.12 -0.33 0.93
CA GLU A 79 14.28 -1.22 0.89
C GLU A 79 14.90 -1.47 2.26
N ARG A 80 14.99 -0.43 3.11
CA ARG A 80 15.56 -0.53 4.46
C ARG A 80 14.75 -1.50 5.33
N LYS A 81 13.42 -1.45 5.24
CA LYS A 81 12.51 -2.40 5.92
C LYS A 81 12.63 -3.84 5.39
N LYS A 82 12.92 -4.03 4.11
CA LYS A 82 13.16 -5.38 3.55
C LYS A 82 14.43 -6.00 4.13
N LYS A 83 15.48 -5.20 4.35
CA LYS A 83 16.75 -5.65 4.95
C LYS A 83 16.62 -5.99 6.44
N SER A 84 15.84 -5.24 7.21
CA SER A 84 15.66 -5.52 8.65
C SER A 84 14.90 -6.83 8.93
N ARG A 85 14.02 -7.27 8.02
CA ARG A 85 13.35 -8.58 8.09
C ARG A 85 14.28 -9.78 7.81
N GLY A 86 15.51 -9.54 7.32
CA GLY A 86 16.47 -10.57 6.91
C GLY A 86 17.46 -11.06 7.99
N GLY A 87 17.27 -10.69 9.27
CA GLY A 87 18.04 -11.25 10.38
C GLY A 87 19.36 -10.55 10.74
N ALA A 88 19.67 -9.39 10.14
CA ALA A 88 20.75 -8.54 10.63
C ALA A 88 20.15 -7.36 11.41
N GLU A 89 20.05 -7.50 12.73
CA GLU A 89 19.81 -6.39 13.66
C GLU A 89 21.03 -5.45 13.67
N SER A 90 21.27 -4.74 12.58
CA SER A 90 22.09 -3.55 12.65
C SER A 90 21.30 -2.53 13.46
N GLN A 91 21.86 -2.04 14.55
CA GLN A 91 21.38 -0.88 15.33
C GLN A 91 21.06 0.26 14.37
N GLN A 92 19.83 0.31 13.86
CA GLN A 92 19.42 1.34 12.93
C GLN A 92 19.09 2.56 13.77
N THR A 93 19.95 3.57 13.69
CA THR A 93 19.61 4.90 14.13
C THR A 93 18.32 5.31 13.43
N ASP A 94 17.37 5.84 14.19
CA ASP A 94 16.10 6.38 13.68
C ASP A 94 16.34 7.57 12.73
N GLU A 95 17.55 8.12 12.70
CA GLU A 95 17.93 9.18 11.76
C GLU A 95 18.38 8.63 10.40
N LEU A 96 17.80 9.19 9.33
CA LEU A 96 18.18 9.03 7.93
C LEU A 96 18.96 10.26 7.48
N ASP A 97 20.19 10.09 6.99
CA ASP A 97 20.93 11.17 6.31
C ASP A 97 20.50 11.22 4.84
N LEU A 98 19.74 12.25 4.46
CA LEU A 98 19.18 12.38 3.11
C LEU A 98 20.27 12.61 2.04
N LYS A 99 21.39 13.24 2.41
CA LYS A 99 22.49 13.52 1.47
C LYS A 99 23.20 12.25 1.03
N ALA A 100 23.27 11.24 1.90
CA ALA A 100 23.83 9.93 1.55
C ALA A 100 23.06 9.23 0.41
N TYR A 101 21.83 9.65 0.15
CA TYR A 101 20.94 9.10 -0.88
C TYR A 101 20.72 10.06 -2.06
N GLY A 102 21.57 11.08 -2.19
CA GLY A 102 21.51 12.03 -3.32
C GLY A 102 20.34 13.00 -3.25
N VAL A 103 19.81 13.26 -2.04
CA VAL A 103 18.84 14.32 -1.79
C VAL A 103 19.59 15.49 -1.16
N GLU A 104 19.81 16.55 -1.95
CA GLU A 104 20.52 17.75 -1.51
C GLU A 104 19.59 18.81 -0.90
N GLU A 105 18.29 18.66 -1.15
CA GLU A 105 17.22 19.55 -0.70
C GLU A 105 16.71 19.15 0.71
N GLY A 106 16.16 20.12 1.44
CA GLY A 106 15.52 19.87 2.74
C GLY A 106 16.49 19.61 3.90
N ASP A 107 15.98 18.98 4.96
CA ASP A 107 16.74 18.69 6.17
C ASP A 107 17.80 17.62 5.94
N ARG A 108 18.99 17.81 6.50
CA ARG A 108 20.09 16.83 6.37
C ARG A 108 19.73 15.49 6.99
N LYS A 109 19.03 15.51 8.11
CA LYS A 109 18.66 14.32 8.88
C LYS A 109 17.18 14.35 9.20
N VAL A 110 16.50 13.24 8.97
CA VAL A 110 15.08 13.06 9.29
C VAL A 110 14.84 11.74 10.00
N SER A 111 13.91 11.75 10.96
CA SER A 111 13.50 10.53 11.64
C SER A 111 12.70 9.64 10.70
N GLU A 112 13.14 8.40 10.53
CA GLU A 112 12.44 7.35 9.79
C GLU A 112 11.06 7.13 10.38
N LYS A 113 10.95 7.06 11.72
CA LYS A 113 9.67 6.92 12.40
C LYS A 113 8.72 8.06 12.07
N THR A 114 9.20 9.31 12.07
CA THR A 114 8.36 10.47 11.69
C THR A 114 7.86 10.35 10.25
N LEU A 115 8.70 9.92 9.31
CA LEU A 115 8.29 9.72 7.92
C LEU A 115 7.28 8.58 7.76
N ALA A 116 7.59 7.42 8.33
CA ALA A 116 6.77 6.22 8.20
C ALA A 116 5.42 6.38 8.91
N GLU A 117 5.42 6.79 10.19
CA GLU A 117 4.20 6.88 11.01
C GLU A 117 3.46 8.22 10.85
N GLY A 118 4.18 9.31 10.59
CA GLY A 118 3.61 10.65 10.52
C GLY A 118 3.13 11.08 9.13
N ILE A 119 3.68 10.50 8.05
CA ILE A 119 3.36 10.91 6.67
C ILE A 119 2.84 9.73 5.85
N ILE A 120 3.61 8.66 5.75
CA ILE A 120 3.30 7.55 4.84
C ILE A 120 2.07 6.76 5.29
N LYS A 121 2.04 6.36 6.56
CA LYS A 121 0.95 5.55 7.12
C LYS A 121 -0.42 6.25 7.06
N PRO A 122 -0.57 7.55 7.39
CA PRO A 122 -1.84 8.26 7.19
C PRO A 122 -2.35 8.18 5.75
N ARG A 123 -1.48 8.39 4.74
CA ARG A 123 -1.90 8.31 3.34
C ARG A 123 -2.27 6.90 2.91
N LEU A 124 -1.52 5.90 3.35
CA LEU A 124 -1.86 4.50 3.09
C LEU A 124 -3.22 4.15 3.73
N ASN A 125 -3.45 4.58 4.97
CA ASN A 125 -4.73 4.36 5.64
C ASN A 125 -5.89 5.00 4.86
N GLU A 126 -5.71 6.21 4.32
CA GLU A 126 -6.71 6.86 3.47
C GLU A 126 -7.01 6.04 2.20
N ILE A 127 -5.98 5.54 1.51
CA ILE A 127 -6.15 4.65 0.35
C ILE A 127 -6.98 3.41 0.75
N PHE A 128 -6.63 2.77 1.87
CA PHE A 128 -7.37 1.59 2.35
C PHE A 128 -8.79 1.91 2.81
N THR A 129 -9.03 3.09 3.39
CA THR A 129 -10.38 3.55 3.71
C THR A 129 -11.22 3.69 2.44
N MET A 130 -10.68 4.29 1.37
CA MET A 130 -11.38 4.40 0.09
C MET A 130 -11.64 3.03 -0.54
N VAL A 131 -10.69 2.09 -0.45
CA VAL A 131 -10.90 0.69 -0.86
C VAL A 131 -12.05 0.07 -0.07
N GLY A 132 -12.08 0.26 1.26
CA GLY A 132 -13.15 -0.21 2.14
C GLY A 132 -14.53 0.30 1.76
N MET A 133 -14.64 1.61 1.55
CA MET A 133 -15.89 2.24 1.10
C MET A 133 -16.34 1.64 -0.22
N ASN A 134 -15.42 1.47 -1.19
CA ASN A 134 -15.76 0.88 -2.48
C ASN A 134 -16.25 -0.57 -2.38
N LEU A 135 -15.69 -1.38 -1.47
CA LEU A 135 -16.14 -2.75 -1.22
C LEU A 135 -17.49 -2.82 -0.50
N ALA A 136 -17.74 -1.87 0.41
CA ALA A 136 -19.00 -1.75 1.12
C ALA A 136 -20.13 -1.33 0.16
N ASP A 137 -19.89 -0.32 -0.68
CA ASP A 137 -20.83 0.16 -1.70
C ASP A 137 -21.20 -0.95 -2.69
N ALA A 138 -20.24 -1.80 -3.04
CA ALA A 138 -20.47 -2.95 -3.92
C ALA A 138 -21.07 -4.18 -3.20
N ASN A 139 -21.27 -4.12 -1.88
CA ASN A 139 -21.81 -5.21 -1.05
C ASN A 139 -21.02 -6.53 -1.21
N VAL A 140 -19.68 -6.43 -1.20
CA VAL A 140 -18.75 -7.56 -1.34
C VAL A 140 -17.79 -7.71 -0.16
N ALA A 141 -17.74 -6.74 0.76
CA ALA A 141 -16.86 -6.73 1.93
C ALA A 141 -16.85 -8.02 2.78
N GLY A 142 -18.00 -8.69 2.92
CA GLY A 142 -18.14 -9.91 3.73
C GLY A 142 -18.01 -11.22 2.99
N LYS A 143 -17.76 -11.18 1.68
CA LYS A 143 -17.74 -12.37 0.81
C LYS A 143 -16.33 -12.87 0.53
N THR A 144 -15.33 -12.39 1.28
CA THR A 144 -13.90 -12.64 0.98
C THR A 144 -13.14 -13.21 2.18
N PRO A 145 -13.37 -14.48 2.56
CA PRO A 145 -12.73 -15.13 3.70
C PRO A 145 -11.20 -15.29 3.55
N SER A 146 -10.68 -15.39 2.32
CA SER A 146 -9.22 -15.41 2.08
C SER A 146 -8.57 -14.07 2.48
N GLY A 147 -9.37 -13.00 2.53
CA GLY A 147 -8.93 -11.66 2.89
C GLY A 147 -8.43 -10.89 1.67
N ILE A 148 -7.24 -10.28 1.82
CA ILE A 148 -6.74 -9.27 0.90
C ILE A 148 -5.33 -9.63 0.46
N VAL A 149 -5.09 -9.53 -0.84
CA VAL A 149 -3.77 -9.65 -1.46
C VAL A 149 -3.37 -8.30 -2.04
N LEU A 150 -2.21 -7.79 -1.62
CA LEU A 150 -1.67 -6.52 -2.09
C LEU A 150 -0.64 -6.76 -3.20
N THR A 151 -0.69 -5.93 -4.24
CA THR A 151 0.27 -5.96 -5.34
C THR A 151 0.55 -4.55 -5.87
N GLY A 152 1.39 -4.45 -6.90
CA GLY A 152 1.86 -3.19 -7.47
C GLY A 152 3.05 -2.59 -6.72
N GLY A 153 3.60 -1.51 -7.25
CA GLY A 153 4.76 -0.82 -6.66
C GLY A 153 4.45 -0.21 -5.29
N GLY A 154 3.20 0.21 -5.05
CA GLY A 154 2.77 0.76 -3.78
C GLY A 154 2.73 -0.27 -2.64
N ALA A 155 2.64 -1.57 -2.95
CA ALA A 155 2.71 -2.64 -1.94
C ALA A 155 4.11 -2.75 -1.30
N LEU A 156 5.15 -2.21 -1.95
CA LEU A 156 6.51 -2.16 -1.40
C LEU A 156 6.74 -0.97 -0.46
N CYS A 157 5.76 -0.08 -0.32
CA CYS A 157 5.87 1.08 0.54
C CYS A 157 5.92 0.65 2.03
N VAL A 158 6.74 1.34 2.82
CA VAL A 158 6.80 1.12 4.27
C VAL A 158 5.41 1.33 4.88
N GLY A 159 4.94 0.35 5.66
CA GLY A 159 3.63 0.42 6.31
C GLY A 159 2.47 -0.14 5.48
N ALA A 160 2.66 -0.47 4.19
CA ALA A 160 1.58 -0.96 3.33
C ALA A 160 0.94 -2.25 3.86
N THR A 161 1.76 -3.20 4.31
CA THR A 161 1.29 -4.46 4.91
C THR A 161 0.57 -4.24 6.24
N GLU A 162 1.06 -3.33 7.08
CA GLU A 162 0.45 -3.01 8.37
C GLU A 162 -0.92 -2.34 8.20
N SER A 163 -1.00 -1.35 7.29
CA SER A 163 -2.26 -0.67 6.96
C SER A 163 -3.26 -1.65 6.33
N GLY A 164 -2.82 -2.54 5.44
CA GLY A 164 -3.66 -3.59 4.87
C GLY A 164 -4.17 -4.59 5.91
N PHE A 165 -3.35 -4.95 6.90
CA PHE A 165 -3.77 -5.82 8.00
C PHE A 165 -4.81 -5.15 8.91
N CYS A 166 -4.59 -3.88 9.27
CA CYS A 166 -5.56 -3.09 10.03
C CYS A 166 -6.90 -3.01 9.28
N PHE A 167 -6.84 -2.79 7.97
CA PHE A 167 -7.99 -2.79 7.09
C PHE A 167 -8.74 -4.12 7.06
N LYS A 168 -8.04 -5.27 6.95
CA LYS A 168 -8.66 -6.61 7.03
C LYS A 168 -9.45 -6.80 8.32
N ARG A 169 -8.94 -6.31 9.45
CA ARG A 169 -9.66 -6.36 10.74
C ARG A 169 -10.90 -5.45 10.75
N GLY A 170 -10.80 -4.26 10.14
CA GLY A 170 -11.94 -3.35 9.99
C GLY A 170 -13.06 -3.91 9.11
N LEU A 171 -12.70 -4.58 8.01
CA LEU A 171 -13.64 -5.28 7.12
C LEU A 171 -14.46 -6.36 7.83
N ALA A 172 -13.84 -7.13 8.72
CA ALA A 172 -14.55 -8.12 9.54
C ALA A 172 -15.62 -7.46 10.45
N GLY A 173 -15.35 -6.22 10.93
CA GLY A 173 -16.31 -5.43 11.70
C GLY A 173 -17.48 -4.89 10.87
N LEU A 174 -17.24 -4.51 9.61
CA LEU A 174 -18.26 -4.00 8.68
C LEU A 174 -19.31 -5.05 8.27
N CYS A 175 -19.02 -6.34 8.44
CA CYS A 175 -19.92 -7.45 8.09
C CYS A 175 -20.80 -7.93 9.23
N SER A 176 -20.63 -7.37 10.43
CA SER A 176 -21.36 -7.77 11.65
C SER A 176 -22.48 -6.78 12.03
N ALA A 177 -22.85 -5.85 11.13
CA ALA A 177 -23.88 -4.84 11.34
C ALA A 177 -25.10 -5.08 10.44
#